data_AF-A0A918I2X1-F1
#
_entry.id   AF-A0A918I2X1-F1
#
_cell.length_a   1.000
_cell.length_b   1.000
_cell.length_c   1.000
_cell.angle_alpha   90.00
_cell.angle_beta   90.00
_cell.angle_gamma   90.00
#
_symmetry.space_group_name_H-M   'P 1'
#
loop_
_entity.id
_entity.type
_entity.pdbx_description
1 polymer ?
#
loop_
_entity_poly.entity_id
_entity_poly.type
_entity_poly.pdbx_seq_one_letter_code
_entity_poly.pdbx_strand_id
1 'polypeptide(L)'
;MSIARHWAAETTVIDIIEAARAAGVGWLSLYAFSTESWNRPGAEVDYLMRLVCRVVRKHAPLLLARGIRCRFLGVADPRIPREVARDFGDLTTLNADNRG
;
A
#
# COMPACT_ATOMS: atom_id res chain seq x y z
N MET A 1 1.53 3.67 -21.57
CA MET A 1 0.90 2.51 -20.90
C MET A 1 -0.37 3.01 -20.22
N SER A 2 -1.56 2.44 -20.50
CA SER A 2 -2.87 3.09 -20.26
C SER A 2 -3.32 3.19 -18.79
N ILE A 3 -3.93 4.32 -18.42
CA ILE A 3 -4.54 4.67 -17.12
C ILE A 3 -5.57 3.62 -16.66
N ALA A 4 -6.31 2.98 -17.57
CA ALA A 4 -7.35 2.01 -17.24
C ALA A 4 -6.84 0.78 -16.46
N ARG A 5 -5.56 0.41 -16.65
CA ARG A 5 -4.95 -0.72 -15.93
C ARG A 5 -4.66 -0.41 -14.46
N HIS A 6 -4.42 0.86 -14.13
CA HIS A 6 -4.10 1.29 -12.76
C HIS A 6 -5.32 1.34 -11.84
N TRP A 7 -6.49 1.74 -12.35
CA TRP A 7 -7.74 1.75 -11.57
C TRP A 7 -8.22 0.34 -11.22
N ALA A 8 -8.05 -0.62 -12.14
CA ALA A 8 -8.36 -2.01 -11.87
C ALA A 8 -7.53 -2.56 -10.70
N ALA A 9 -6.23 -2.25 -10.67
CA ALA A 9 -5.32 -2.72 -9.63
C ALA A 9 -5.65 -2.15 -8.23
N GLU A 10 -6.11 -0.90 -8.16
CA GLU A 10 -6.52 -0.26 -6.89
C GLU A 10 -7.70 -0.99 -6.24
N THR A 11 -8.77 -1.24 -7.01
CA THR A 11 -9.95 -1.96 -6.51
C THR A 11 -9.60 -3.39 -6.09
N THR A 12 -8.75 -4.07 -6.88
CA THR A 12 -8.32 -5.45 -6.60
C THR A 12 -7.61 -5.59 -5.24
N VAL A 13 -6.77 -4.63 -4.83
CA VAL A 13 -6.08 -4.70 -3.54
C VAL A 13 -7.07 -4.67 -2.37
N ILE A 14 -8.07 -3.78 -2.44
CA ILE A 14 -9.08 -3.67 -1.39
C ILE A 14 -9.98 -4.90 -1.36
N ASP A 15 -10.37 -5.42 -2.53
CA ASP A 15 -11.16 -6.65 -2.62
C ASP A 15 -10.44 -7.85 -1.99
N ILE A 16 -9.12 -7.97 -2.22
CA ILE A 16 -8.29 -9.02 -1.61
C ILE A 16 -8.22 -8.85 -0.09
N ILE A 17 -8.05 -7.62 0.41
CA ILE A 17 -8.01 -7.35 1.85
C ILE A 17 -9.35 -7.72 2.51
N GLU A 18 -10.47 -7.35 1.89
CA GLU A 18 -11.80 -7.72 2.40
C GLU A 18 -12.05 -9.22 2.36
N ALA A 19 -11.66 -9.88 1.27
CA ALA A 19 -11.79 -11.33 1.14
C ALA A 19 -10.95 -12.07 2.20
N ALA A 20 -9.70 -11.63 2.42
CA ALA A 20 -8.83 -12.18 3.45
C ALA A 20 -9.42 -12.00 4.85
N ARG A 21 -9.96 -10.80 5.15
CA ARG A 21 -10.65 -10.52 6.40
C ARG A 21 -11.89 -11.41 6.58
N ALA A 22 -12.72 -11.53 5.55
CA ALA A 22 -13.91 -12.38 5.56
C ALA A 22 -13.57 -13.86 5.76
N ALA A 23 -12.40 -14.30 5.28
CA ALA A 23 -11.87 -15.64 5.48
C ALA A 23 -11.20 -15.85 6.85
N GLY A 24 -11.12 -14.82 7.71
CA GLY A 24 -10.49 -14.91 9.03
C GLY A 24 -8.96 -14.94 9.01
N VAL A 25 -8.33 -14.44 7.93
CA VAL A 25 -6.88 -14.36 7.83
C VAL A 25 -6.35 -13.30 8.79
N GLY A 26 -5.53 -13.70 9.76
CA GLY A 26 -4.94 -12.76 10.73
C GLY A 26 -3.75 -11.94 10.21
N TRP A 27 -3.11 -12.36 9.12
CA TRP A 27 -2.00 -11.63 8.50
C TRP A 27 -1.99 -11.78 6.99
N LEU A 28 -2.07 -10.66 6.28
CA LEU A 28 -1.95 -10.59 4.82
C LEU A 28 -0.73 -9.73 4.45
N SER A 29 0.21 -10.31 3.71
CA SER A 29 1.37 -9.59 3.16
C SER A 29 1.18 -9.38 1.66
N LEU A 30 1.17 -8.12 1.23
CA LEU A 30 1.06 -7.76 -0.19
C LEU A 30 2.42 -7.28 -0.70
N TYR A 31 2.91 -7.94 -1.75
CA TYR A 31 4.18 -7.58 -2.37
C TYR A 31 3.95 -6.62 -3.54
N ALA A 32 3.98 -5.31 -3.26
CA ALA A 32 3.71 -4.28 -4.26
C ALA A 32 4.94 -3.93 -5.12
N PHE A 33 6.16 -4.22 -4.63
CA PHE A 33 7.40 -3.81 -5.29
C PHE A 33 8.52 -4.82 -5.04
N SER A 34 9.21 -5.21 -6.12
CA SER A 34 10.37 -6.09 -6.05
C SER A 34 11.69 -5.33 -6.13
N THR A 35 12.79 -5.96 -5.72
CA THR A 35 14.15 -5.44 -5.96
C THR A 35 14.46 -5.30 -7.46
N GLU A 36 13.84 -6.13 -8.31
CA GLU A 36 13.95 -6.06 -9.76
C GLU A 36 13.14 -4.90 -10.36
N SER A 37 12.15 -4.37 -9.61
CA SER A 37 11.36 -3.22 -10.02
C SER A 37 12.21 -1.93 -10.08
N TRP A 38 13.36 -1.91 -9.41
CA TRP A 38 14.35 -0.82 -9.51
C TRP A 38 15.10 -0.79 -10.85
N ASN A 39 15.03 -1.85 -11.66
CA ASN A 39 15.59 -1.84 -13.02
C ASN A 39 14.69 -1.11 -14.03
N ARG A 40 13.49 -0.68 -13.62
CA ARG A 40 12.59 0.13 -14.44
C ARG A 40 13.07 1.59 -14.51
N PRO A 41 12.65 2.37 -15.52
CA PRO A 41 12.94 3.80 -15.56
C PRO A 41 12.50 4.50 -14.26
N GLY A 42 13.36 5.36 -13.69
CA GLY A 42 13.10 6.00 -12.39
C GLY A 42 11.75 6.73 -12.31
N ALA A 43 11.33 7.38 -13.39
CA ALA A 43 10.03 8.05 -13.46
C ALA A 43 8.82 7.10 -13.34
N GLU A 44 8.94 5.86 -13.83
CA GLU A 44 7.90 4.83 -13.69
C GLU A 44 7.84 4.33 -12.24
N VAL A 45 8.99 4.12 -11.62
CA VAL A 45 9.08 3.71 -10.21
C VAL A 45 8.47 4.77 -9.30
N ASP A 46 8.82 6.04 -9.51
CA ASP A 46 8.28 7.17 -8.75
C ASP A 46 6.75 7.28 -8.91
N TYR A 47 6.24 7.13 -10.12
CA TYR A 47 4.81 7.14 -10.40
C TYR A 47 4.07 6.03 -9.65
N LEU A 48 4.59 4.81 -9.74
CA LEU A 48 4.00 3.64 -9.07
C LEU A 48 4.03 3.78 -7.54
N MET A 49 5.13 4.29 -6.96
CA MET A 49 5.22 4.55 -5.52
C MET A 49 4.19 5.59 -5.06
N ARG A 50 4.05 6.70 -5.79
CA ARG A 50 3.03 7.71 -5.50
C ARG A 50 1.61 7.18 -5.65
N LEU A 51 1.37 6.29 -6.62
CA LEU A 51 0.10 5.63 -6.78
C LEU A 51 -0.24 4.79 -5.54
N VAL A 52 0.70 3.98 -5.04
CA VAL A 52 0.51 3.19 -3.82
C VAL A 52 0.13 4.09 -2.64
N CYS A 53 0.86 5.19 -2.39
CA CYS A 53 0.52 6.13 -1.33
C CYS A 53 -0.90 6.70 -1.46
N ARG A 54 -1.29 7.08 -2.68
CA ARG A 54 -2.63 7.61 -2.96
C ARG A 54 -3.72 6.60 -2.65
N VAL A 55 -3.55 5.35 -3.09
CA VAL A 55 -4.51 4.27 -2.83
C VAL A 55 -4.65 4.03 -1.34
N VAL A 56 -3.54 3.88 -0.62
CA VAL A 56 -3.61 3.63 0.82
C VAL A 56 -4.26 4.80 1.54
N ARG A 57 -3.89 6.04 1.25
CA ARG A 57 -4.50 7.23 1.87
C ARG A 57 -6.01 7.28 1.65
N LYS A 58 -6.46 7.02 0.42
CA LYS A 58 -7.88 7.01 0.08
C LYS A 58 -8.66 5.96 0.86
N HIS A 59 -8.06 4.79 1.12
CA HIS A 59 -8.71 3.68 1.82
C HIS A 59 -8.40 3.61 3.32
N ALA A 60 -7.51 4.46 3.85
CA ALA A 60 -7.14 4.46 5.25
C ALA A 60 -8.33 4.58 6.23
N PRO A 61 -9.34 5.43 6.00
CA PRO A 61 -10.53 5.49 6.86
C PRO A 61 -11.33 4.19 6.88
N LEU A 62 -11.41 3.50 5.73
CA LEU A 62 -12.09 2.21 5.59
C LEU A 62 -11.36 1.11 6.35
N LEU A 63 -10.03 1.04 6.20
CA LEU A 63 -9.18 0.08 6.89
C LEU A 63 -9.23 0.31 8.41
N LEU A 64 -9.22 1.57 8.84
CA LEU A 64 -9.38 1.96 10.25
C LEU A 64 -10.74 1.48 10.79
N ALA A 65 -11.83 1.78 10.09
CA ALA A 65 -13.19 1.39 10.50
C ALA A 65 -13.37 -0.13 10.59
N ARG A 66 -12.58 -0.91 9.84
CA ARG A 66 -12.58 -2.38 9.86
C ARG A 66 -11.61 -3.00 10.87
N GLY A 67 -10.92 -2.18 11.66
CA GLY A 67 -9.97 -2.66 12.65
C GLY A 67 -8.71 -3.30 12.05
N ILE A 68 -8.40 -3.00 10.79
CA ILE A 68 -7.23 -3.55 10.07
C ILE A 68 -6.00 -2.70 10.42
N ARG A 69 -4.91 -3.36 10.81
CA ARG A 69 -3.61 -2.71 11.02
C ARG A 69 -2.70 -2.89 9.81
N CYS A 70 -2.25 -1.79 9.21
CA CYS A 70 -1.28 -1.84 8.12
C CYS A 70 0.15 -1.63 8.62
N ARG A 71 1.09 -2.32 8.00
CA ARG A 71 2.53 -2.13 8.23
C ARG A 71 3.23 -2.03 6.88
N PHE A 72 4.06 -1.01 6.72
CA PHE A 72 4.88 -0.86 5.53
C PHE A 72 6.29 -1.39 5.81
N LEU A 73 6.70 -2.40 5.05
CA LEU A 73 8.03 -2.98 5.13
C LEU A 73 8.92 -2.34 4.06
N GLY A 74 10.20 -2.15 4.38
CA GLY A 74 11.18 -1.62 3.42
C GLY A 74 11.20 -0.09 3.26
N VAL A 75 10.44 0.66 4.07
CA VAL A 75 10.35 2.14 4.02
C VAL A 75 11.68 2.87 4.25
N ALA A 76 12.68 2.20 4.82
CA ALA A 76 14.02 2.75 5.06
C ALA A 76 14.94 2.68 3.83
N ASP A 77 14.48 2.12 2.71
CA ASP A 77 15.28 2.05 1.48
C ASP A 77 15.53 3.48 0.95
N PRO A 78 16.79 3.90 0.75
CA PRO A 78 17.14 5.25 0.34
C PRO A 78 16.62 5.62 -1.06
N ARG A 79 16.22 4.62 -1.87
CA ARG A 79 15.63 4.83 -3.19
C ARG A 79 14.15 5.23 -3.13
N ILE A 80 13.52 5.13 -1.97
CA ILE A 80 12.13 5.57 -1.77
C ILE A 80 12.09 7.09 -1.57
N PRO A 81 11.28 7.83 -2.34
CA PRO A 81 11.13 9.27 -2.14
C PRO A 81 10.68 9.60 -0.71
N ARG A 82 11.28 10.64 -0.10
CA ARG A 82 11.02 11.02 1.29
C ARG A 82 9.53 11.26 1.60
N GLU A 83 8.81 11.83 0.64
CA GLU A 83 7.36 12.08 0.77
C GLU A 83 6.59 10.77 0.88
N VAL A 84 6.93 9.77 0.07
CA VAL A 84 6.33 8.43 0.10
C VAL A 84 6.66 7.72 1.42
N ALA A 85 7.91 7.80 1.88
CA ALA A 85 8.31 7.23 3.18
C ALA A 85 7.56 7.88 4.35
N ARG A 86 7.33 9.19 4.30
CA ARG A 86 6.52 9.92 5.30
C ARG A 86 5.08 9.44 5.29
N ASP A 87 4.46 9.33 4.11
CA ASP A 87 3.08 8.85 3.96
C ASP A 87 2.90 7.46 4.59
N PHE A 88 3.85 6.56 4.37
CA PHE A 88 3.85 5.23 4.98
C PHE A 88 3.97 5.28 6.51
N GLY A 89 4.78 6.20 7.04
CA GLY A 89 4.88 6.46 8.47
C GLY A 89 3.54 6.91 9.05
N ASP A 90 2.95 7.97 8.48
CA ASP A 90 1.67 8.53 8.92
C ASP A 90 0.55 7.47 8.93
N LEU A 91 0.50 6.66 7.87
CA LEU A 91 -0.50 5.60 7.72
C LEU A 91 -0.29 4.43 8.68
N THR A 92 0.95 4.11 9.04
CA THR A 92 1.26 3.10 10.07
C THR A 92 0.87 3.59 11.46
N THR A 93 1.03 4.89 11.73
CA THR A 93 0.60 5.49 13.00
C THR A 93 -0.92 5.52 13.12
N LEU A 94 -1.63 5.86 12.05
CA LEU A 94 -3.09 6.00 12.05
C LEU A 94 -3.82 4.72 12.46
N ASN A 95 -3.26 3.55 12.17
CA ASN A 95 -3.88 2.24 12.44
C ASN A 95 -3.07 1.41 13.46
N ALA A 96 -2.16 2.03 14.21
CA ALA A 96 -1.30 1.32 15.15
C ALA A 96 -2.09 0.59 16.26
N ASP A 97 -3.21 1.18 16.70
CA ASP A 97 -4.05 0.67 17.78
C ASP A 97 -5.00 -0.45 17.35
N ASN A 98 -5.12 -0.69 16.04
CA ASN A 98 -5.92 -1.79 15.52
C ASN A 98 -5.29 -3.14 15.86
N ARG A 99 -6.10 -4.06 16.38
CA ARG A 99 -5.69 -5.41 16.83
C ARG A 99 -6.20 -6.54 15.94
N GLY A 100 -6.97 -6.21 14.89
CA GLY A 100 -7.48 -7.15 13.90
C GLY A 100 -6.40 -7.70 12.99
#